data_AF-A0A958TYE0-F1
#
_entry.id   AF-A0A958TYE0-F1
#
_cell.length_a   1.000
_cell.length_b   1.000
_cell.length_c   1.000
_cell.angle_alpha   90.00
_cell.angle_beta   90.00
_cell.angle_gamma   90.00
#
_symmetry.space_group_name_H-M   'P 1'
#
loop_
_entity.id
_entity.type
_entity.pdbx_description
1 polymer ?
#
loop_
_entity_poly.entity_id
_entity_poly.type
_entity_poly.pdbx_seq_one_letter_code
_entity_poly.pdbx_strand_id
1 'polypeptide(L)'
;MKRYMILKLLIICAIIASSCNKDDDKKDDEGCVKEENFFEAQFDGQTMEPFYVQGGGFGLYTLNLQRCSPDDNSWILSINTENDINLYLYLVEIMEIGNYSTAIGDPGHTSISCAEVTSLFIEDEASNTYTYISSSNGSIEITEYDSGYGILVGTFSAEMVSTADPSVKKTITGEFNLNKSTLDNTKRPCWL
;
A
#
# COMPACT_ATOMS: atom_id res chain seq x y z
N MET A 1 -65.49 30.96 -31.78
CA MET A 1 -64.76 29.75 -31.32
C MET A 1 -63.40 30.15 -30.78
N LYS A 2 -63.20 29.88 -29.48
CA LYS A 2 -61.94 29.66 -28.74
C LYS A 2 -60.75 30.61 -29.00
N ARG A 3 -60.85 31.81 -28.44
CA ARG A 3 -59.75 32.47 -27.71
C ARG A 3 -60.01 32.20 -26.21
N TYR A 4 -58.98 32.17 -25.37
CA TYR A 4 -58.94 31.79 -23.94
C TYR A 4 -58.52 30.32 -23.67
N MET A 5 -57.60 30.16 -22.69
CA MET A 5 -56.73 29.00 -22.38
C MET A 5 -55.60 28.84 -23.39
N ILE A 6 -54.33 29.18 -23.11
CA ILE A 6 -53.50 28.69 -22.01
C ILE A 6 -52.63 29.85 -21.49
N LEU A 7 -53.19 30.58 -20.54
CA LEU A 7 -52.51 31.53 -19.66
C LEU A 7 -52.02 30.74 -18.43
N LYS A 8 -51.00 29.89 -18.58
CA LYS A 8 -50.41 29.09 -17.47
C LYS A 8 -48.92 28.73 -17.63
N LEU A 9 -48.13 29.49 -18.38
CA LEU A 9 -46.68 29.22 -18.47
C LEU A 9 -45.81 30.48 -18.47
N LEU A 10 -46.18 31.47 -17.66
CA LEU A 10 -45.45 32.75 -17.52
C LEU A 10 -45.12 33.09 -16.05
N ILE A 11 -44.97 32.06 -15.20
CA ILE A 11 -44.43 32.20 -13.84
C ILE A 11 -43.39 31.09 -13.61
N ILE A 12 -42.25 31.22 -14.28
CA ILE A 12 -40.94 30.75 -13.77
C ILE A 12 -39.93 31.85 -14.10
N CYS A 13 -40.23 33.07 -13.64
CA CYS A 13 -39.19 34.05 -13.39
C CYS A 13 -38.79 33.91 -11.91
N ALA A 14 -37.49 34.00 -11.67
CA ALA A 14 -36.90 34.52 -10.43
C ALA A 14 -36.48 33.56 -9.29
N ILE A 15 -36.06 32.31 -9.55
CA ILE A 15 -35.29 31.51 -8.54
C ILE A 15 -34.09 30.74 -9.14
N ILE A 16 -33.48 31.16 -10.26
CA ILE A 16 -32.18 30.57 -10.68
C ILE A 16 -31.09 31.64 -10.86
N ALA A 17 -31.41 32.92 -10.68
CA ALA A 17 -30.42 34.01 -10.63
C ALA A 17 -29.73 34.14 -9.25
N SER A 18 -29.57 33.03 -8.53
CA SER A 18 -28.86 32.95 -7.25
C SER A 18 -27.97 31.71 -7.12
N SER A 19 -27.44 31.18 -8.23
CA SER A 19 -26.14 30.51 -8.16
C SER A 19 -25.08 31.58 -8.39
N CYS A 20 -24.63 32.16 -7.28
CA CYS A 20 -23.42 32.97 -7.24
C CYS A 20 -22.33 32.27 -8.04
N ASN A 21 -21.65 33.03 -8.91
CA ASN A 21 -20.26 32.77 -9.24
C ASN A 21 -19.51 32.61 -7.94
N LYS A 22 -19.22 31.36 -7.59
CA LYS A 22 -18.02 31.03 -6.84
C LYS A 22 -17.00 30.64 -7.90
N ASP A 23 -16.31 31.67 -8.37
CA ASP A 23 -14.88 31.57 -8.64
C ASP A 23 -14.23 31.16 -7.30
N ASP A 24 -14.33 29.88 -6.95
CA ASP A 24 -13.56 29.27 -5.87
C ASP A 24 -12.69 28.23 -6.56
N ASP A 25 -11.43 28.61 -6.75
CA ASP A 25 -10.25 27.81 -7.09
C ASP A 25 -10.43 26.29 -6.97
N LYS A 26 -11.02 25.65 -7.99
CA LYS A 26 -10.74 24.25 -8.28
C LYS A 26 -9.47 24.22 -9.12
N LYS A 27 -8.33 24.35 -8.44
CA LYS A 27 -7.09 23.78 -8.97
C LYS A 27 -7.24 22.26 -8.87
N ASP A 28 -7.51 21.66 -10.01
CA ASP A 28 -7.11 20.31 -10.39
C ASP A 28 -7.29 19.20 -9.32
N ASP A 29 -8.49 18.61 -9.28
CA ASP A 29 -8.66 17.16 -8.99
C ASP A 29 -8.36 16.34 -10.28
N GLU A 30 -7.40 16.79 -11.09
CA GLU A 30 -6.89 16.07 -12.25
C GLU A 30 -5.46 15.61 -11.94
N GLY A 31 -5.28 14.29 -11.71
CA GLY A 31 -4.00 13.64 -11.96
C GLY A 31 -3.19 13.09 -10.78
N CYS A 32 -3.77 12.85 -9.60
CA CYS A 32 -3.04 12.01 -8.64
C CYS A 32 -3.15 10.54 -9.03
N VAL A 33 -2.05 9.95 -9.52
CA VAL A 33 -1.95 8.53 -9.86
C VAL A 33 -1.15 7.80 -8.78
N LYS A 34 -1.55 6.57 -8.46
CA LYS A 34 -0.79 5.63 -7.60
C LYS A 34 0.44 5.11 -8.37
N GLU A 35 1.33 6.01 -8.77
CA GLU A 35 2.51 5.71 -9.59
C GLU A 35 3.79 5.65 -8.76
N GLU A 36 3.85 6.29 -7.60
CA GLU A 36 5.08 6.39 -6.81
C GLU A 36 4.86 5.88 -5.38
N ASN A 37 5.79 5.03 -4.91
CA ASN A 37 5.90 4.58 -3.52
C ASN A 37 4.60 4.04 -2.92
N PHE A 38 4.06 3.00 -3.55
CA PHE A 38 2.89 2.30 -3.05
C PHE A 38 3.18 0.83 -2.75
N PHE A 39 2.32 0.29 -1.89
CA PHE A 39 2.23 -1.12 -1.60
C PHE A 39 0.76 -1.48 -1.44
N GLU A 40 0.34 -2.60 -2.02
CA GLU A 40 -1.01 -3.13 -1.82
C GLU A 40 -0.96 -4.65 -1.79
N ALA A 41 -1.68 -5.26 -0.86
CA ALA A 41 -1.86 -6.70 -0.82
C ALA A 41 -3.30 -7.09 -0.50
N GLN A 42 -3.71 -8.25 -0.97
CA GLN A 42 -4.97 -8.90 -0.64
C GLN A 42 -4.69 -10.09 0.26
N PHE A 43 -5.25 -10.08 1.47
CA PHE A 43 -5.12 -11.16 2.43
C PHE A 43 -6.44 -11.36 3.18
N ASP A 44 -6.93 -12.60 3.22
CA ASP A 44 -8.16 -12.96 3.95
C ASP A 44 -9.41 -12.12 3.59
N GLY A 45 -9.51 -11.69 2.32
CA GLY A 45 -10.60 -10.84 1.85
C GLY A 45 -10.48 -9.37 2.26
N GLN A 46 -9.32 -8.94 2.76
CA GLN A 46 -9.02 -7.55 3.11
C GLN A 46 -7.88 -7.00 2.25
N THR A 47 -7.99 -5.72 1.88
CA THR A 47 -6.88 -4.96 1.33
C THR A 47 -5.96 -4.51 2.47
N MET A 48 -4.68 -4.83 2.36
CA MET A 48 -3.61 -4.32 3.21
C MET A 48 -2.85 -3.25 2.44
N GLU A 49 -2.96 -2.01 2.89
CA GLU A 49 -2.27 -0.87 2.31
C GLU A 49 -1.74 0.05 3.42
N PRO A 50 -0.62 0.75 3.17
CA PRO A 50 -0.12 1.74 4.11
C PRO A 50 -1.07 2.92 4.19
N PHE A 51 -1.26 3.44 5.40
CA PHE A 51 -2.06 4.64 5.66
C PHE A 51 -1.19 5.79 6.18
N TYR A 52 -1.79 6.97 6.30
CA TYR A 52 -1.15 8.17 6.83
C TYR A 52 -1.68 8.50 8.22
N VAL A 53 -0.85 8.32 9.25
CA VAL A 53 -1.16 8.70 10.63
C VAL A 53 -0.95 10.21 10.80
N GLN A 54 -1.91 10.92 11.40
CA GLN A 54 -1.74 12.32 11.79
C GLN A 54 -1.93 12.51 13.30
N GLY A 55 -0.91 13.03 13.99
CA GLY A 55 -0.96 13.24 15.44
C GLY A 55 0.10 14.23 15.96
N GLY A 56 -0.27 15.11 16.89
CA GLY A 56 0.69 15.98 17.58
C GLY A 56 1.47 16.97 16.70
N GLY A 57 0.98 17.26 15.48
CA GLY A 57 1.66 18.14 14.51
C GLY A 57 2.64 17.42 13.56
N PHE A 58 2.77 16.10 13.68
CA PHE A 58 3.53 15.25 12.76
C PHE A 58 2.58 14.32 12.02
N GLY A 59 2.93 13.99 10.78
CA GLY A 59 2.25 12.95 10.02
C GLY A 59 3.26 11.95 9.48
N LEU A 60 2.85 10.69 9.45
CA LEU A 60 3.69 9.57 9.08
C LEU A 60 2.93 8.65 8.13
N TYR A 61 3.41 8.56 6.90
CA TYR A 61 3.06 7.51 5.97
C TYR A 61 3.79 6.22 6.40
N THR A 62 3.03 5.15 6.52
CA THR A 62 3.44 3.91 7.20
C THR A 62 4.20 2.93 6.31
N LEU A 63 4.39 3.26 5.03
CA LEU A 63 5.29 2.52 4.15
C LEU A 63 6.74 2.80 4.52
N ASN A 64 7.52 1.75 4.76
CA ASN A 64 8.94 1.87 5.04
C ASN A 64 9.73 0.92 4.15
N LEU A 65 10.78 1.46 3.51
CA LEU A 65 11.71 0.72 2.68
C LEU A 65 13.15 0.96 3.16
N GLN A 66 13.82 -0.10 3.57
CA GLN A 66 15.18 -0.05 4.07
C GLN A 66 16.05 -1.13 3.43
N ARG A 67 17.34 -0.85 3.33
CA ARG A 67 18.33 -1.88 3.04
C ARG A 67 18.82 -2.48 4.34
N CYS A 68 19.16 -3.76 4.27
CA CYS A 68 19.75 -4.49 5.37
C CYS A 68 21.13 -3.97 5.79
N SER A 69 21.93 -3.64 4.80
CA SER A 69 23.20 -2.93 4.92
C SER A 69 23.25 -1.90 3.80
N PRO A 70 23.90 -0.73 3.97
CA PRO A 70 23.96 0.30 2.92
C PRO A 70 24.41 -0.23 1.55
N ASP A 71 25.34 -1.20 1.56
CA ASP A 71 25.95 -1.77 0.36
C ASP A 71 25.34 -3.11 -0.08
N ASP A 72 24.31 -3.60 0.63
CA ASP A 72 23.63 -4.87 0.32
C ASP A 72 22.36 -4.63 -0.51
N ASN A 73 22.02 -5.60 -1.34
CA ASN A 73 20.80 -5.66 -2.14
C ASN A 73 19.69 -6.48 -1.46
N SER A 74 19.79 -6.67 -0.16
CA SER A 74 18.72 -7.21 0.68
C SER A 74 17.87 -6.07 1.24
N TRP A 75 16.57 -6.17 1.06
CA TRP A 75 15.59 -5.14 1.38
C TRP A 75 14.61 -5.61 2.45
N ILE A 76 14.25 -4.67 3.32
CA ILE A 76 13.16 -4.80 4.27
C ILE A 76 12.11 -3.78 3.86
N LEU A 77 10.93 -4.30 3.53
CA LEU A 77 9.73 -3.53 3.31
C LEU A 77 8.78 -3.79 4.48
N SER A 78 8.20 -2.73 5.02
CA SER A 78 7.13 -2.86 6.00
C SER A 78 6.02 -1.86 5.74
N ILE A 79 4.78 -2.29 5.99
CA ILE A 79 3.62 -1.40 6.10
C ILE A 79 2.91 -1.63 7.43
N ASN A 80 2.26 -0.60 7.94
CA ASN A 80 1.25 -0.70 8.98
C ASN A 80 -0.09 -0.31 8.35
N THR A 81 -1.16 -0.97 8.72
CA THR A 81 -2.52 -0.68 8.22
C THR A 81 -3.32 0.05 9.29
N GLU A 82 -4.42 0.71 8.91
CA GLU A 82 -5.28 1.46 9.86
C GLU A 82 -5.84 0.58 10.99
N ASN A 83 -5.84 -0.75 10.82
CA ASN A 83 -6.32 -1.72 11.81
C ASN A 83 -5.17 -2.35 12.63
N ASP A 84 -4.03 -1.67 12.76
CA ASP A 84 -2.85 -2.10 13.55
C ASP A 84 -2.27 -3.45 13.09
N ILE A 85 -2.40 -3.78 11.80
CA ILE A 85 -1.75 -4.94 11.18
C ILE A 85 -0.46 -4.49 10.51
N ASN A 86 0.65 -5.12 10.87
CA ASN A 86 1.95 -4.96 10.23
C ASN A 86 2.17 -6.06 9.20
N LEU A 87 2.64 -5.69 8.01
CA LEU A 87 3.17 -6.64 7.03
C LEU A 87 4.63 -6.33 6.80
N TYR A 88 5.46 -7.38 6.84
CA TYR A 88 6.87 -7.33 6.49
C TYR A 88 7.12 -8.19 5.27
N LEU A 89 7.85 -7.65 4.30
CA LEU A 89 8.41 -8.37 3.17
C LEU A 89 9.93 -8.21 3.20
N TYR A 90 10.62 -9.34 3.35
CA TYR A 90 12.06 -9.43 3.22
C TYR A 90 12.41 -9.95 1.84
N LEU A 91 13.31 -9.25 1.16
CA LEU A 91 13.82 -9.62 -0.15
C LEU A 91 15.34 -9.74 -0.01
N VAL A 92 15.87 -10.94 -0.17
CA VAL A 92 17.29 -11.21 0.06
C VAL A 92 18.01 -11.33 -1.28
N GLU A 93 19.16 -10.64 -1.39
CA GLU A 93 20.06 -10.71 -2.56
C GLU A 93 19.36 -10.45 -3.92
N ILE A 94 18.59 -9.36 -4.04
CA ILE A 94 17.97 -8.97 -5.32
C ILE A 94 19.06 -8.42 -6.25
N MET A 95 19.40 -9.16 -7.31
CA MET A 95 20.50 -8.77 -8.20
C MET A 95 20.02 -8.21 -9.54
N GLU A 96 18.84 -8.65 -9.99
CA GLU A 96 18.26 -8.28 -11.28
C GLU A 96 16.74 -8.42 -11.27
N ILE A 97 16.09 -7.97 -12.35
CA ILE A 97 14.69 -8.31 -12.62
C ILE A 97 14.53 -9.82 -12.77
N GLY A 98 13.42 -10.38 -12.29
CA GLY A 98 13.20 -11.82 -12.35
C GLY A 98 12.29 -12.35 -11.26
N ASN A 99 12.24 -13.68 -11.17
CA ASN A 99 11.40 -14.39 -10.21
C ASN A 99 12.24 -14.88 -9.04
N TYR A 100 11.81 -14.56 -7.83
CA TYR A 100 12.42 -14.94 -6.56
C TYR A 100 11.44 -15.79 -5.78
N SER A 101 11.90 -16.93 -5.25
CA SER A 101 11.06 -17.78 -4.41
C SER A 101 11.01 -17.26 -2.98
N THR A 102 9.87 -17.42 -2.33
CA THR A 102 9.79 -17.22 -0.88
C THR A 102 10.21 -18.50 -0.15
N ALA A 103 10.79 -18.33 1.03
CA ALA A 103 11.07 -19.41 1.96
C ALA A 103 10.03 -19.43 3.08
N ILE A 104 10.13 -20.46 3.93
CA ILE A 104 9.37 -20.51 5.19
C ILE A 104 9.91 -19.39 6.09
N GLY A 105 9.02 -18.52 6.56
CA GLY A 105 9.38 -17.51 7.55
C GLY A 105 9.72 -18.14 8.91
N ASP A 106 10.67 -17.58 9.63
CA ASP A 106 10.96 -18.00 11.01
C ASP A 106 10.01 -17.30 11.99
N PRO A 107 9.13 -18.02 12.73
CA PRO A 107 8.26 -17.39 13.72
C PRO A 107 9.03 -16.74 14.88
N GLY A 108 10.31 -17.07 15.07
CA GLY A 108 11.22 -16.43 16.03
C GLY A 108 11.98 -15.21 15.47
N HIS A 109 11.72 -14.83 14.21
CA HIS A 109 12.31 -13.65 13.59
C HIS A 109 12.00 -12.38 14.41
N THR A 110 12.84 -11.35 14.29
CA THR A 110 12.54 -10.05 14.89
C THR A 110 12.47 -9.00 13.79
N SER A 111 11.42 -8.16 13.81
CA SER A 111 11.08 -7.22 12.74
C SER A 111 12.21 -6.25 12.35
N ILE A 112 13.17 -6.01 13.24
CA ILE A 112 14.31 -5.09 13.05
C ILE A 112 15.56 -5.80 12.49
N SER A 113 15.58 -7.13 12.46
CA SER A 113 16.70 -7.91 11.91
C SER A 113 16.47 -8.23 10.43
N CYS A 114 17.56 -8.24 9.67
CA CYS A 114 17.54 -8.76 8.31
C CYS A 114 17.28 -10.25 8.31
N ALA A 115 16.22 -10.66 7.60
CA ALA A 115 15.99 -12.08 7.38
C ALA A 115 17.10 -12.66 6.49
N GLU A 116 17.47 -13.90 6.75
CA GLU A 116 18.44 -14.64 5.93
C GLU A 116 17.82 -15.15 4.62
N VAL A 117 16.48 -15.09 4.50
CA VAL A 117 15.72 -15.59 3.37
C VAL A 117 14.59 -14.66 2.97
N THR A 118 14.28 -14.62 1.67
CA THR A 118 13.10 -13.93 1.14
C THR A 118 11.82 -14.51 1.73
N SER A 119 11.06 -13.71 2.47
CA SER A 119 9.93 -14.20 3.27
C SER A 119 8.94 -13.07 3.60
N LEU A 120 7.72 -13.46 3.95
CA LEU A 120 6.65 -12.54 4.36
C LEU A 120 6.16 -12.87 5.76
N PHE A 121 5.81 -11.82 6.50
CA PHE A 121 5.28 -11.92 7.86
C PHE A 121 4.11 -10.97 8.02
N ILE A 122 3.08 -11.43 8.72
CA ILE A 122 1.98 -10.58 9.20
C ILE A 122 2.03 -10.60 10.72
N GLU A 123 2.18 -9.42 11.31
CA GLU A 123 2.19 -9.19 12.74
C GLU A 123 0.94 -8.44 13.17
N ASP A 124 0.37 -8.85 14.30
CA ASP A 124 -0.60 -8.05 15.03
C ASP A 124 0.18 -7.13 16.00
N GLU A 125 0.14 -5.82 15.74
CA GLU A 125 0.91 -4.83 16.48
C GLU A 125 0.48 -4.75 17.96
N ALA A 126 -0.80 -4.99 18.24
CA ALA A 126 -1.32 -4.94 19.61
C ALA A 126 -0.69 -6.01 20.50
N SER A 127 -0.43 -7.19 19.93
CA SER A 127 0.21 -8.31 20.64
C SER A 127 1.72 -8.40 20.40
N ASN A 128 2.26 -7.71 19.39
CA ASN A 128 3.64 -7.87 18.89
C ASN A 128 3.97 -9.34 18.59
N THR A 129 3.03 -10.04 17.95
CA THR A 129 3.21 -11.43 17.56
C THR A 129 2.91 -11.63 16.08
N TYR A 130 3.76 -12.43 15.41
CA TYR A 130 3.46 -12.89 14.06
C TYR A 130 2.25 -13.82 14.10
N THR A 131 1.22 -13.48 13.33
CA THR A 131 0.00 -14.27 13.20
C THR A 131 0.05 -15.19 11.97
N TYR A 132 0.78 -14.77 10.93
CA TYR A 132 1.03 -15.56 9.72
C TYR A 132 2.45 -15.37 9.18
N ILE A 133 3.02 -16.43 8.63
CA ILE A 133 4.34 -16.47 7.98
C ILE A 133 4.26 -17.11 6.60
N SER A 134 5.09 -16.69 5.65
CA SER A 134 5.15 -17.34 4.34
C SER A 134 5.59 -18.79 4.44
N SER A 135 5.06 -19.63 3.55
CA SER A 135 5.56 -20.97 3.27
C SER A 135 6.60 -20.95 2.15
N SER A 136 7.21 -22.11 1.83
CA SER A 136 8.18 -22.28 0.75
C SER A 136 7.59 -22.21 -0.68
N ASN A 137 6.31 -21.89 -0.83
CA ASN A 137 5.58 -22.02 -2.10
C ASN A 137 5.13 -20.67 -2.69
N GLY A 138 5.79 -19.57 -2.31
CA GLY A 138 5.52 -18.24 -2.88
C GLY A 138 6.49 -17.83 -3.98
N SER A 139 6.07 -16.85 -4.78
CA SER A 139 6.86 -16.21 -5.82
C SER A 139 6.77 -14.70 -5.70
N ILE A 140 7.88 -14.03 -5.97
CA ILE A 140 7.98 -12.58 -6.11
C ILE A 140 8.56 -12.32 -7.49
N GLU A 141 7.84 -11.58 -8.31
CA GLU A 141 8.30 -11.14 -9.62
C GLU A 141 8.75 -9.68 -9.51
N ILE A 142 10.04 -9.43 -9.72
CA ILE A 142 10.61 -8.10 -9.83
C ILE A 142 10.62 -7.70 -11.31
N THR A 143 9.84 -6.69 -11.66
CA THR A 143 9.67 -6.20 -13.03
C THR A 143 10.51 -4.96 -13.32
N GLU A 144 10.91 -4.22 -12.30
CA GLU A 144 11.87 -3.12 -12.39
C GLU A 144 12.77 -3.11 -11.16
N TYR A 145 14.08 -2.98 -11.39
CA TYR A 145 15.07 -2.94 -10.32
C TYR A 145 16.24 -2.03 -10.70
N ASP A 146 16.55 -1.07 -9.81
CA ASP A 146 17.78 -0.30 -9.86
C ASP A 146 18.32 -0.15 -8.44
N SER A 147 19.44 -0.82 -8.17
CA SER A 147 20.07 -0.77 -6.85
C SER A 147 20.55 0.64 -6.50
N GLY A 148 21.12 1.38 -7.45
CA GLY A 148 21.70 2.71 -7.21
C GLY A 148 20.66 3.76 -6.80
N TYR A 149 19.47 3.73 -7.43
CA TYR A 149 18.35 4.60 -7.06
C TYR A 149 17.43 4.01 -5.99
N GLY A 150 17.60 2.72 -5.69
CA GLY A 150 16.73 1.97 -4.79
C GLY A 150 15.32 1.82 -5.32
N ILE A 151 15.22 1.53 -6.61
CA ILE A 151 13.97 1.23 -7.31
C ILE A 151 13.71 -0.27 -7.20
N LEU A 152 12.49 -0.62 -6.80
CA LEU A 152 12.04 -1.97 -6.62
C LEU A 152 10.54 -2.02 -6.94
N VAL A 153 10.20 -2.60 -8.10
CA VAL A 153 8.82 -2.74 -8.58
C VAL A 153 8.54 -4.21 -8.83
N GLY A 154 7.38 -4.68 -8.39
CA GLY A 154 7.07 -6.08 -8.55
C GLY A 154 5.70 -6.49 -8.02
N THR A 155 5.44 -7.78 -8.17
CA THR A 155 4.26 -8.45 -7.64
C THR A 155 4.69 -9.65 -6.81
N PHE A 156 3.80 -10.13 -5.94
CA PHE A 156 4.06 -11.33 -5.17
C PHE A 156 2.79 -12.15 -4.94
N SER A 157 2.99 -13.44 -4.71
CA SER A 157 1.97 -14.38 -4.27
C SER A 157 2.60 -15.41 -3.35
N ALA A 158 2.00 -15.70 -2.20
CA ALA A 158 2.50 -16.71 -1.27
C ALA A 158 1.36 -17.39 -0.51
N GLU A 159 1.55 -18.68 -0.18
CA GLU A 159 0.76 -19.31 0.87
C GLU A 159 1.36 -18.91 2.22
N MET A 160 0.52 -18.33 3.08
CA MET A 160 0.79 -17.93 4.44
C MET A 160 0.21 -18.97 5.41
N VAL A 161 1.00 -19.36 6.41
CA VAL A 161 0.66 -20.36 7.42
C VAL A 161 0.43 -19.65 8.75
N SER A 162 -0.67 -19.96 9.44
CA SER A 162 -0.92 -19.41 10.77
C SER A 162 0.09 -19.94 11.79
N THR A 163 0.62 -19.05 12.62
CA THR A 163 1.54 -19.41 13.71
C THR A 163 0.85 -20.09 14.90
N ALA A 164 -0.46 -19.84 15.07
CA ALA A 164 -1.28 -20.46 16.12
C ALA A 164 -1.77 -21.86 15.73
N ASP A 165 -2.06 -22.09 14.45
CA ASP A 165 -2.47 -23.38 13.90
C ASP A 165 -1.90 -23.60 12.48
N PRO A 166 -0.81 -24.38 12.32
CA PRO A 166 -0.17 -24.61 11.02
C PRO A 166 -1.05 -25.30 9.97
N SER A 167 -2.22 -25.84 10.35
CA SER A 167 -3.18 -26.38 9.38
C SER A 167 -3.98 -25.28 8.66
N VAL A 168 -4.04 -24.08 9.24
CA VAL A 168 -4.68 -22.90 8.64
C VAL A 168 -3.71 -22.24 7.66
N LYS A 169 -4.09 -22.28 6.38
CA LYS A 169 -3.33 -21.74 5.25
C LYS A 169 -4.18 -20.76 4.47
N LYS A 170 -3.60 -19.62 4.10
CA LYS A 170 -4.26 -18.56 3.31
C LYS A 170 -3.31 -18.05 2.25
N THR A 171 -3.83 -17.61 1.11
CA THR A 171 -3.00 -16.97 0.08
C THR A 171 -2.95 -15.46 0.33
N ILE A 172 -1.76 -14.89 0.20
CA ILE A 172 -1.57 -13.45 0.03
C ILE A 172 -1.10 -13.17 -1.40
N THR A 173 -1.63 -12.12 -2.01
CA THR A 173 -1.13 -11.59 -3.30
C THR A 173 -0.98 -10.09 -3.19
N GLY A 174 0.03 -9.50 -3.82
CA GLY A 174 0.17 -8.06 -3.80
C GLY A 174 1.10 -7.53 -4.86
N GLU A 175 1.22 -6.21 -4.87
CA GLU A 175 2.06 -5.44 -5.77
C GLU A 175 2.68 -4.26 -5.03
N PHE A 176 3.85 -3.85 -5.51
CA PHE A 176 4.59 -2.73 -4.96
C PHE A 176 5.33 -1.99 -6.06
N ASN A 177 5.39 -0.67 -5.91
CA ASN A 177 6.26 0.20 -6.67
C ASN A 177 6.97 1.12 -5.69
N LEU A 178 8.25 0.88 -5.48
CA LEU A 178 9.03 1.53 -4.45
C LEU A 178 10.25 2.19 -5.06
N ASN A 179 10.50 3.43 -4.62
CA ASN A 179 11.69 4.18 -4.94
C ASN A 179 12.19 4.84 -3.65
N LYS A 180 13.26 4.26 -3.09
CA LYS A 180 13.85 4.73 -1.84
C LYS A 180 14.29 6.19 -1.89
N SER A 181 14.71 6.70 -3.05
CA SER A 181 15.18 8.07 -3.20
C SER A 181 14.06 9.12 -3.14
N THR A 182 12.82 8.72 -3.43
CA THR A 182 11.65 9.60 -3.44
C THR A 182 10.65 9.31 -2.31
N LEU A 183 10.81 8.22 -1.57
CA LEU A 183 9.98 7.89 -0.42
C LEU A 183 10.17 8.91 0.71
N ASP A 184 9.18 9.78 0.92
CA ASP A 184 9.12 10.74 2.02
C ASP A 184 7.95 10.41 2.96
N ASN A 185 8.25 9.72 4.05
CA ASN A 185 7.24 9.27 5.00
C ASN A 185 6.60 10.42 5.78
N THR A 186 7.11 11.64 5.70
CA THR A 186 6.52 12.80 6.40
C THR A 186 5.42 13.48 5.61
N LYS A 187 5.22 13.07 4.35
CA LYS A 187 4.21 13.62 3.45
C LYS A 187 3.12 12.59 3.20
N ARG A 188 1.87 13.05 3.23
CA ARG A 188 0.74 12.26 2.77
C ARG A 188 0.83 12.10 1.24
N PRO A 189 0.91 10.88 0.70
CA PRO A 189 0.75 10.64 -0.72
C PRO A 189 -0.60 11.19 -1.19
N CYS A 190 -0.66 11.81 -2.37
CA CYS A 190 -1.91 12.43 -2.84
C CYS A 190 -3.03 11.41 -3.16
N TRP A 191 -2.69 10.13 -3.27
CA TRP A 191 -3.60 9.04 -3.64
C TRP A 191 -4.23 8.34 -2.41
N LEU A 192 -3.82 8.73 -1.20
CA LEU A 192 -4.49 8.41 0.07
C LEU A 192 -5.41 9.55 0.49
#